data_AF-A0A7S7TUS6-F1
#
_entry.id   AF-A0A7S7TUS6-F1
#
_cell.length_a   1.000
_cell.length_b   1.000
_cell.length_c   1.000
_cell.angle_alpha   90.00
_cell.angle_beta   90.00
_cell.angle_gamma   90.00
#
_symmetry.space_group_name_H-M   'P 1'
#
loop_
_entity.id
_entity.type
_entity.pdbx_description
1 polymer ?
#
loop_
_entity_poly.entity_id
_entity_poly.type
_entity_poly.pdbx_seq_one_letter_code
_entity_poly.pdbx_strand_id
1 'polypeptide(L)' 'MTDTTAENARLMKVAEAIVHEMDRQGVADTLADLGFQIMDLAKAAIRAADGDVIPFRKPPSQAR' A
#
# COMPACT_ATOMS: atom_id res chain seq x y z
N MET A 1 -19.52 12.39 -3.86
CA MET A 1 -19.97 11.17 -3.14
C MET A 1 -19.62 9.90 -3.91
N THR A 2 -19.83 9.84 -5.24
CA THR A 2 -19.45 8.70 -6.09
C THR A 2 -17.94 8.46 -6.15
N ASP A 3 -17.16 9.53 -6.21
CA ASP A 3 -15.70 9.44 -6.39
C ASP A 3 -15.01 8.79 -5.19
N THR A 4 -15.42 9.12 -3.96
CA THR A 4 -14.90 8.49 -2.73
C THR A 4 -15.22 7.01 -2.66
N THR A 5 -16.41 6.59 -3.14
CA THR A 5 -16.76 5.16 -3.20
C THR A 5 -15.89 4.41 -4.20
N ALA A 6 -15.66 4.99 -5.38
CA ALA A 6 -14.79 4.40 -6.39
C ALA A 6 -13.33 4.31 -5.93
N GLU A 7 -12.83 5.36 -5.27
CA GLU A 7 -11.49 5.40 -4.69
C GLU A 7 -11.31 4.32 -3.63
N ASN A 8 -12.26 4.19 -2.69
CA ASN A 8 -12.22 3.15 -1.67
C ASN A 8 -12.29 1.74 -2.28
N ALA A 9 -13.13 1.53 -3.29
CA ALA A 9 -13.22 0.24 -3.98
C ALA A 9 -11.89 -0.13 -4.68
N ARG A 10 -11.22 0.85 -5.31
CA ARG A 10 -9.90 0.65 -5.91
C ARG A 10 -8.87 0.29 -4.83
N LEU A 11 -8.86 1.03 -3.72
CA LEU A 11 -7.94 0.80 -2.60
C LEU A 11 -8.09 -0.62 -2.03
N MET A 12 -9.33 -1.08 -1.79
CA MET A 12 -9.57 -2.41 -1.26
C MET A 12 -9.13 -3.52 -2.22
N LYS A 13 -9.43 -3.41 -3.52
CA LYS A 13 -8.98 -4.39 -4.52
C LYS A 13 -7.47 -4.49 -4.62
N VAL A 14 -6.77 -3.36 -4.53
CA VAL A 14 -5.30 -3.36 -4.55
C VAL A 14 -4.75 -3.99 -3.26
N ALA A 15 -5.32 -3.68 -2.09
CA ALA A 15 -4.93 -4.30 -0.84
C ALA A 15 -5.13 -5.83 -0.87
N GLU A 16 -6.27 -6.30 -1.38
CA GLU A 16 -6.55 -7.74 -1.55
C GLU A 16 -5.52 -8.41 -2.48
N ALA A 17 -5.19 -7.78 -3.61
CA ALA A 17 -4.19 -8.31 -4.53
C ALA A 17 -2.79 -8.40 -3.89
N ILE A 18 -2.41 -7.40 -3.08
CA ILE A 18 -1.15 -7.40 -2.33
C ILE A 18 -1.13 -8.53 -1.31
N VAL A 19 -2.20 -8.69 -0.51
CA VAL A 19 -2.30 -9.77 0.49
C VAL A 19 -2.22 -11.13 -0.19
N HIS A 20 -2.95 -11.33 -1.29
CA HIS A 20 -2.91 -12.56 -2.04
C HIS A 20 -1.49 -12.89 -2.55
N GLU A 21 -0.77 -11.88 -3.03
CA GLU A 21 0.60 -12.06 -3.50
C GLU A 21 1.58 -12.37 -2.35
N MET A 22 1.40 -11.75 -1.19
CA MET A 22 2.21 -12.05 0.00
C MET A 22 1.98 -13.47 0.51
N ASP A 23 0.73 -13.94 0.48
CA ASP A 23 0.38 -15.33 0.80
C ASP A 23 0.99 -16.29 -0.22
N ARG A 24 0.86 -16.00 -1.52
CA ARG A 24 1.48 -16.78 -2.61
C ARG A 24 3.01 -16.89 -2.48
N GLN A 25 3.66 -15.85 -1.96
CA GLN A 25 5.10 -15.85 -1.71
C GLN A 25 5.50 -16.43 -0.34
N GLY A 26 4.54 -16.74 0.53
CA GLY A 26 4.78 -17.29 1.87
C GLY A 26 5.33 -16.27 2.87
N VAL A 27 5.08 -14.97 2.66
CA VAL A 27 5.59 -13.89 3.53
C VAL A 27 4.50 -13.19 4.35
N ALA A 28 3.22 -13.54 4.15
CA ALA A 28 2.08 -12.88 4.78
C ALA A 28 2.18 -12.85 6.32
N ASP A 29 2.37 -14.02 6.95
CA ASP A 29 2.44 -14.12 8.41
C ASP A 29 3.64 -13.34 8.99
N THR A 30 4.81 -13.45 8.35
CA THR A 30 6.02 -12.72 8.78
C THR A 30 5.82 -11.21 8.72
N LEU A 31 5.19 -10.71 7.65
CA LEU A 31 4.92 -9.29 7.51
C LEU A 31 3.86 -8.81 8.51
N ALA A 32 2.85 -9.64 8.81
CA ALA A 32 1.86 -9.35 9.83
C ALA A 32 2.50 -9.25 11.23
N ASP A 33 3.39 -10.18 11.60
CA ASP A 33 4.13 -10.15 12.87
C ASP A 33 5.02 -8.92 13.02
N LEU A 34 5.57 -8.42 11.91
CA LEU A 34 6.36 -7.18 11.86
C LEU A 34 5.49 -5.92 11.87
N GLY A 35 4.16 -6.04 11.93
CA GLY A 35 3.23 -4.92 11.92
C GLY A 35 3.22 -4.16 10.59
N PHE A 36 3.47 -4.85 9.48
CA PHE A 36 3.51 -4.22 8.15
C PHE A 36 2.15 -3.62 7.76
N GLN A 37 2.15 -2.35 7.35
CA GLN A 37 0.93 -1.61 7.03
C GLN A 37 0.53 -1.79 5.57
N ILE A 38 -0.26 -2.82 5.28
CA ILE A 38 -0.75 -3.15 3.92
C ILE A 38 -1.47 -1.98 3.25
N MET A 39 -2.27 -1.24 4.01
CA MET A 39 -3.03 -0.11 3.47
C MET A 39 -2.13 1.03 2.99
N ASP A 40 -0.97 1.22 3.61
CA ASP A 40 -0.02 2.24 3.19
C ASP A 40 0.72 1.81 1.92
N LEU A 41 1.06 0.52 1.80
CA LEU A 41 1.60 -0.04 0.56
C LEU A 41 0.59 0.05 -0.59
N ALA A 42 -0.70 -0.24 -0.34
CA ALA A 42 -1.74 -0.14 -1.36
C ALA A 42 -1.91 1.30 -1.88
N LYS A 43 -1.89 2.29 -0.97
CA LYS A 43 -1.90 3.72 -1.35
C LYS A 43 -0.66 4.09 -2.16
N ALA A 44 0.53 3.64 -1.75
CA ALA A 44 1.76 3.89 -2.48
C ALA A 44 1.73 3.28 -3.89
N ALA A 45 1.23 2.05 -4.03
CA ALA A 45 1.09 1.37 -5.31
C ALA A 45 0.11 2.08 -6.25
N ILE A 46 -1.04 2.55 -5.72
CA ILE A 46 -2.01 3.35 -6.48
C ILE A 46 -1.37 4.63 -7.00
N ARG A 47 -0.71 5.39 -6.11
CA ARG A 47 -0.04 6.64 -6.49
C ARG A 47 1.06 6.41 -7.53
N ALA A 48 1.87 5.37 -7.35
CA ALA A 48 2.89 5.00 -8.34
C ALA A 48 2.27 4.65 -9.70
N ALA A 49 1.15 3.91 -9.73
CA ALA A 49 0.41 3.61 -10.95
C ALA A 49 -0.20 4.86 -11.60
N ASP A 50 -0.55 5.87 -10.80
CA ASP A 50 -1.04 7.16 -11.27
C ASP A 50 0.11 8.10 -11.73
N GLY A 51 1.36 7.65 -11.65
CA GLY A 51 2.55 8.37 -12.12
C GLY A 51 3.27 9.20 -11.06
N ASP A 52 2.82 9.15 -9.80
CA ASP A 52 3.51 9.83 -8.70
C ASP A 52 4.87 9.19 -8.40
N VAL A 53 5.86 10.04 -8.14
CA VAL A 53 7.13 9.60 -7.57
C VAL A 53 6.94 9.31 -6.08
N ILE A 54 7.12 8.05 -5.68
CA ILE A 54 7.07 7.63 -4.27
C ILE A 54 8.50 7.61 -3.70
N PRO A 55 8.86 8.55 -2.81
CA PRO A 55 10.21 8.58 -2.25
C PRO A 55 10.43 7.39 -1.31
N PHE A 56 11.47 6.60 -1.59
CA PHE A 56 11.81 5.38 -0.83
C PHE A 56 12.45 5.66 0.54
N ARG A 57 12.83 6.91 0.82
CA ARG A 57 13.40 7.36 2.10
C ARG A 57 12.81 8.71 2.46
N LYS A 58 12.41 8.91 3.71
CA LYS A 58 12.18 10.27 4.24
C LYS A 58 13.46 11.08 3.99
N PRO A 59 13.41 12.27 3.38
CA PRO A 59 14.51 13.20 3.47
C PRO A 59 14.81 13.45 4.95
N PRO A 60 16.08 13.50 5.38
CA PRO A 60 16.47 13.79 6.77
C PRO A 60 15.86 15.08 7.34
N SER A 61 15.30 15.96 6.50
CA SER A 61 14.75 17.26 6.88
C SER A 61 13.35 17.24 7.51
N GLN A 62 12.66 16.10 7.58
CA GLN A 62 11.31 15.98 8.19
C GLN A 62 11.27 15.07 9.43
N ALA A 63 12.42 14.88 10.09
CA ALA A 63 12.51 14.33 11.43
C ALA A 63 12.91 15.46 12.40
N ARG A 64 11.94 16.31 12.74
CA ARG A 64 11.99 17.21 13.90
C ARG A 64 10.64 17.19 14.58
#